data_AF-A0AB39YFJ2-F1
#
_entry.id   AF-A0AB39YFJ2-F1
#
_cell.length_a   1.000
_cell.length_b   1.000
_cell.length_c   1.000
_cell.angle_alpha   90.00
_cell.angle_beta   90.00
_cell.angle_gamma   90.00
#
_symmetry.space_group_name_H-M   'P 1'
#
loop_
_entity.id
_entity.type
_entity.pdbx_description
1 polymer ?
#
loop_
_entity_poly.entity_id
_entity_poly.type
_entity_poly.pdbx_seq_one_letter_code
_entity_poly.pdbx_strand_id
1 'polypeptide(L)'
;MVGVDEYATRKGRHYGTVLVDVETRRPVDMLPDREAASLAAWLAKRPGIEVVCRDRAPFFAEGATAGAPQAVQVADRWHLWHNLSEAAERSVSRHRRCLCVLAPAAAQVEADSAPEAEPATSPRATSSRFADRTRSRHAPSARANACRTGSPPSDKTTFPASTPSPQDSNATGTPSSPA
;
A
#
# COMPACT_ATOMS: atom_id res chain seq x y z
N MET A 1 9.26 -19.29 -9.59
CA MET A 1 9.19 -17.92 -8.99
C MET A 1 8.93 -17.99 -7.49
N VAL A 2 9.53 -17.10 -6.68
CA VAL A 2 9.27 -17.01 -5.23
C VAL A 2 8.53 -15.72 -4.87
N GLY A 3 7.59 -15.81 -3.95
CA GLY A 3 6.90 -14.72 -3.29
C GLY A 3 7.48 -14.50 -1.90
N VAL A 4 7.74 -13.25 -1.56
CA VAL A 4 8.31 -12.80 -0.29
C VAL A 4 7.31 -11.82 0.33
N ASP A 5 6.86 -12.13 1.53
CA ASP A 5 5.94 -11.26 2.27
C ASP A 5 6.26 -11.29 3.76
N GLU A 6 5.78 -10.30 4.49
CA GLU A 6 5.86 -10.27 5.94
C GLU A 6 4.69 -11.04 6.55
N TYR A 7 4.97 -11.89 7.54
CA TYR A 7 3.93 -12.47 8.39
C TYR A 7 4.09 -11.97 9.82
N ALA A 8 2.96 -11.89 10.51
CA ALA A 8 2.92 -11.47 11.90
C ALA A 8 2.25 -12.53 12.76
N THR A 9 2.89 -12.88 13.88
CA THR A 9 2.31 -13.72 14.92
C THR A 9 2.03 -12.92 16.19
N ARG A 10 1.24 -13.50 17.10
CA ARG A 10 0.84 -12.90 18.38
C ARG A 10 0.28 -11.47 18.24
N LYS A 11 -0.65 -11.25 17.30
CA LYS A 11 -1.30 -9.94 17.02
C LYS A 11 -0.31 -8.83 16.61
N GLY A 12 0.67 -9.11 15.75
CA GLY A 12 1.62 -8.08 15.31
C GLY A 12 2.75 -7.82 16.29
N ARG A 13 3.09 -8.78 17.15
CA ARG A 13 4.20 -8.63 18.11
C ARG A 13 5.50 -9.24 17.62
N HIS A 14 5.42 -10.28 16.80
CA HIS A 14 6.57 -10.91 16.20
C HIS A 14 6.34 -10.97 14.70
N TYR A 15 7.29 -10.44 13.95
CA TYR A 15 7.27 -10.38 12.51
C TYR A 15 8.36 -11.26 11.95
N GLY A 16 8.06 -11.92 10.84
CA GLY A 16 9.01 -12.73 10.10
C GLY A 16 8.72 -12.67 8.60
N THR A 17 9.52 -13.37 7.82
CA THR A 17 9.38 -13.42 6.36
C THR A 17 8.79 -14.75 5.94
N VAL A 18 7.70 -14.74 5.17
CA VAL A 18 7.15 -15.94 4.55
C VAL A 18 7.60 -16.02 3.09
N LEU A 19 8.04 -17.20 2.70
CA LEU A 19 8.52 -17.50 1.35
C LEU A 19 7.54 -18.48 0.72
N VAL A 20 6.97 -18.13 -0.42
CA VAL A 20 5.93 -18.90 -1.10
C VAL A 20 6.36 -19.19 -2.52
N ASP A 21 6.20 -20.41 -2.97
CA ASP A 21 6.30 -20.73 -4.39
C ASP A 21 5.00 -20.24 -5.05
N VAL A 22 5.13 -19.24 -5.92
CA VAL A 22 3.98 -18.57 -6.55
C VAL A 22 3.27 -19.49 -7.54
N GLU A 23 4.00 -20.43 -8.15
CA GLU A 23 3.46 -21.35 -9.15
C GLU A 23 2.63 -22.44 -8.47
N THR A 24 3.19 -23.06 -7.44
CA THR A 24 2.50 -24.14 -6.70
C THR A 24 1.55 -23.60 -5.61
N ARG A 25 1.64 -22.31 -5.29
CA ARG A 25 0.90 -21.63 -4.20
C ARG A 25 1.14 -22.28 -2.84
N ARG A 26 2.35 -22.75 -2.60
CA ARG A 26 2.73 -23.42 -1.34
C ARG A 26 3.79 -22.63 -0.60
N PRO A 27 3.68 -22.51 0.73
CA PRO A 27 4.80 -22.03 1.54
C PRO A 27 6.02 -22.92 1.31
N VAL A 28 7.15 -22.30 1.03
CA VAL A 28 8.46 -22.95 0.88
C VAL A 28 9.21 -22.88 2.20
N ASP A 29 9.17 -21.72 2.86
CA ASP A 29 9.91 -21.49 4.10
C ASP A 29 9.33 -20.32 4.90
N MET A 30 9.72 -20.22 6.18
CA MET A 30 9.45 -19.08 7.05
C MET A 30 10.72 -18.68 7.79
N LEU A 31 11.17 -17.45 7.56
CA LEU A 31 12.28 -16.86 8.30
C LEU A 31 11.75 -16.22 9.60
N PRO A 32 12.51 -16.27 10.69
CA PRO A 32 12.08 -15.77 12.00
C PRO A 32 12.14 -14.24 12.12
N ASP A 33 12.66 -13.55 11.11
CA ASP A 33 12.91 -12.11 11.10
C ASP A 33 12.49 -11.45 9.77
N ARG A 34 12.67 -10.13 9.72
CA ARG A 34 12.40 -9.24 8.58
C ARG A 34 13.69 -8.56 8.09
N GLU A 35 14.79 -9.30 8.04
CA GLU A 35 16.10 -8.74 7.72
C GLU A 35 16.53 -9.04 6.29
N ALA A 36 17.13 -8.04 5.63
CA ALA A 36 17.69 -8.18 4.30
C ALA A 36 18.74 -9.31 4.23
N ALA A 37 19.57 -9.42 5.28
CA ALA A 37 20.63 -10.43 5.37
C ALA A 37 20.06 -11.86 5.40
N SER A 38 19.02 -12.10 6.20
CA SER A 38 18.36 -13.40 6.29
C SER A 38 17.73 -13.81 4.96
N LEU A 39 17.04 -12.89 4.28
CA LEU A 39 16.51 -13.14 2.94
C LEU A 39 17.63 -13.41 1.92
N ALA A 40 18.68 -12.62 1.93
CA ALA A 40 19.81 -12.77 1.01
C ALA A 40 20.47 -14.15 1.16
N ALA A 41 20.74 -14.56 2.40
CA ALA A 41 21.33 -15.86 2.71
C ALA A 41 20.42 -17.02 2.27
N TRP A 42 19.10 -16.85 2.35
CA TRP A 42 18.15 -17.86 1.89
C TRP A 42 18.11 -17.98 0.37
N LEU A 43 18.12 -16.85 -0.33
CA LEU A 43 18.11 -16.78 -1.80
C LEU A 43 19.41 -17.29 -2.42
N ALA A 44 20.56 -16.98 -1.82
CA ALA A 44 21.88 -17.41 -2.31
C ALA A 44 22.02 -18.94 -2.39
N LYS A 45 21.29 -19.67 -1.54
CA LYS A 45 21.24 -21.15 -1.56
C LYS A 45 20.37 -21.72 -2.68
N ARG A 46 19.69 -20.87 -3.45
CA ARG A 46 18.69 -21.24 -4.47
C ARG A 46 18.91 -20.45 -5.76
N PRO A 47 20.00 -20.74 -6.50
CA PRO A 47 20.36 -19.97 -7.70
C PRO A 47 19.32 -20.09 -8.84
N GLY A 48 18.48 -21.13 -8.84
CA GLY A 48 17.41 -21.32 -9.83
C GLY A 48 16.20 -20.40 -9.67
N ILE A 49 16.18 -19.51 -8.68
CA ILE A 49 15.14 -18.49 -8.56
C ILE A 49 15.42 -17.37 -9.56
N GLU A 50 14.57 -17.28 -10.58
CA GLU A 50 14.67 -16.25 -11.64
C GLU A 50 13.78 -15.03 -11.38
N VAL A 51 12.76 -15.16 -10.53
CA VAL A 51 11.81 -14.10 -10.23
C VAL A 51 11.50 -14.07 -8.73
N VAL A 52 11.63 -12.88 -8.15
CA VAL A 52 11.26 -12.58 -6.77
C VAL A 52 10.07 -11.61 -6.79
N CYS A 53 8.88 -12.12 -6.51
CA CYS A 53 7.72 -11.30 -6.15
C CYS A 53 7.89 -10.86 -4.70
N ARG A 54 7.85 -9.58 -4.42
CA ARG A 54 7.95 -9.08 -3.04
C ARG A 54 6.97 -7.95 -2.77
N ASP A 55 6.68 -7.72 -1.50
CA ASP A 55 6.06 -6.47 -1.08
C ASP A 55 6.94 -5.25 -1.44
N ARG A 56 6.54 -4.05 -1.02
CA ARG A 56 7.27 -2.80 -1.32
C ARG A 56 8.30 -2.37 -0.26
N ALA A 57 8.59 -3.20 0.73
CA ALA A 57 9.54 -2.89 1.79
C ALA A 57 10.99 -2.79 1.28
N PRO A 58 11.78 -1.79 1.71
CA PRO A 58 13.16 -1.61 1.25
C PRO A 58 14.07 -2.81 1.56
N PHE A 59 13.94 -3.39 2.76
CA PHE A 59 14.81 -4.48 3.20
C PHE A 59 14.65 -5.76 2.36
N PHE A 60 13.46 -6.03 1.82
CA PHE A 60 13.29 -7.15 0.89
C PHE A 60 13.88 -6.86 -0.50
N ALA A 61 13.85 -5.61 -0.96
CA ALA A 61 14.52 -5.23 -2.19
C ALA A 61 16.06 -5.37 -2.06
N GLU A 62 16.61 -4.94 -0.92
CA GLU A 62 18.02 -5.10 -0.59
C GLU A 62 18.42 -6.57 -0.51
N GLY A 63 17.67 -7.37 0.25
CA GLY A 63 17.92 -8.81 0.40
C GLY A 63 17.81 -9.57 -0.92
N ALA A 64 16.83 -9.23 -1.77
CA ALA A 64 16.68 -9.82 -3.10
C ALA A 64 17.87 -9.46 -4.01
N THR A 65 18.27 -8.20 -4.03
CA THR A 65 19.42 -7.72 -4.82
C THR A 65 20.71 -8.43 -4.40
N ALA A 66 20.92 -8.61 -3.09
CA ALA A 66 22.13 -9.25 -2.57
C ALA A 66 22.14 -10.77 -2.75
N GLY A 67 21.01 -11.45 -2.51
CA GLY A 67 20.94 -12.91 -2.49
C GLY A 67 20.62 -13.57 -3.83
N ALA A 68 19.98 -12.85 -4.75
CA ALA A 68 19.66 -13.31 -6.09
C ALA A 68 19.76 -12.16 -7.10
N PRO A 69 20.96 -11.61 -7.36
CA PRO A 69 21.15 -10.50 -8.31
C PRO A 69 20.70 -10.82 -9.74
N GLN A 70 20.67 -12.11 -10.10
CA GLN A 70 20.15 -12.60 -11.37
C GLN A 70 18.62 -12.55 -11.47
N ALA A 71 17.91 -12.48 -10.34
CA ALA A 71 16.46 -12.58 -10.32
C ALA A 71 15.78 -11.24 -10.61
N VAL A 72 14.75 -11.28 -11.44
CA VAL A 72 13.89 -10.12 -11.69
C VAL A 72 13.01 -9.88 -10.47
N GLN A 73 13.06 -8.66 -9.95
CA GLN A 73 12.19 -8.25 -8.85
C GLN A 73 10.87 -7.69 -9.38
N VAL A 74 9.76 -8.26 -8.92
CA VAL A 74 8.40 -7.86 -9.28
C VAL A 74 7.66 -7.42 -8.02
N ALA A 75 6.96 -6.29 -8.10
CA ALA A 75 6.10 -5.84 -7.01
C ALA A 75 4.88 -6.74 -6.90
N ASP A 76 4.57 -7.18 -5.67
CA ASP A 76 3.40 -7.98 -5.39
C ASP A 76 2.11 -7.25 -5.74
N ARG A 77 1.21 -7.96 -6.41
CA ARG A 77 -0.02 -7.42 -6.96
C ARG A 77 -0.97 -6.93 -5.87
N TRP A 78 -1.09 -7.63 -4.75
CA TRP A 78 -1.99 -7.21 -3.68
C TRP A 78 -1.54 -5.87 -3.10
N HIS A 79 -0.25 -5.73 -2.84
CA HIS A 79 0.34 -4.48 -2.34
C HIS A 79 0.12 -3.30 -3.29
N LEU A 80 0.24 -3.52 -4.61
CA LEU A 80 -0.04 -2.46 -5.59
C LEU A 80 -1.50 -1.98 -5.52
N TRP A 81 -2.45 -2.90 -5.51
CA TRP A 81 -3.88 -2.54 -5.44
C TRP A 81 -4.27 -1.93 -4.10
N HIS A 82 -3.73 -2.45 -3.01
CA HIS A 82 -4.00 -1.93 -1.67
C HIS A 82 -3.49 -0.49 -1.53
N ASN A 83 -2.23 -0.24 -1.90
CA ASN A 83 -1.63 1.09 -1.84
C ASN A 83 -2.36 2.10 -2.74
N LEU A 84 -2.80 1.67 -3.93
CA LEU A 84 -3.60 2.51 -4.83
C LEU A 84 -4.95 2.86 -4.20
N SER A 85 -5.63 1.89 -3.61
CA SER A 85 -6.94 2.08 -2.97
C SER A 85 -6.82 3.05 -1.78
N GLU A 86 -5.83 2.87 -0.91
CA GLU A 86 -5.59 3.79 0.21
C GLU A 86 -5.23 5.22 -0.26
N ALA A 87 -4.47 5.34 -1.35
CA ALA A 87 -4.16 6.64 -1.93
C ALA A 87 -5.42 7.33 -2.49
N ALA A 88 -6.28 6.58 -3.17
CA ALA A 88 -7.56 7.07 -3.68
C ALA A 88 -8.48 7.51 -2.54
N GLU A 89 -8.65 6.67 -1.51
CA GLU A 89 -9.47 6.98 -0.34
C GLU A 89 -9.01 8.23 0.40
N ARG A 90 -7.70 8.37 0.63
CA ARG A 90 -7.12 9.58 1.24
C ARG A 90 -7.38 10.82 0.38
N SER A 91 -7.22 10.69 -0.94
CA SER A 91 -7.43 11.79 -1.88
C SER A 91 -8.89 12.23 -1.89
N VAL A 92 -9.84 11.30 -2.00
CA VAL A 92 -11.28 11.60 -1.97
C VAL A 92 -11.68 12.19 -0.62
N SER A 93 -11.20 11.62 0.49
CA SER A 93 -11.50 12.10 1.84
C SER A 93 -11.01 13.54 2.04
N ARG A 94 -9.82 13.87 1.54
CA ARG A 94 -9.25 15.23 1.59
C ARG A 94 -10.06 16.23 0.78
N HIS A 95 -10.55 15.82 -0.39
CA HIS A 95 -11.28 16.69 -1.32
C HIS A 95 -12.80 16.58 -1.20
N ARG A 96 -13.32 15.91 -0.16
CA ARG A 96 -14.76 15.67 0.04
C ARG A 96 -15.61 16.94 -0.07
N ARG A 97 -15.11 18.08 0.42
CA ARG A 97 -15.83 19.38 0.37
C ARG A 97 -15.98 19.92 -1.05
N CYS A 98 -14.99 19.68 -1.91
CA CYS A 98 -15.04 20.05 -3.33
C CYS A 98 -16.04 19.16 -4.09
N LEU A 99 -16.15 17.89 -3.70
CA LEU A 99 -17.10 16.94 -4.30
C LEU A 99 -18.55 17.17 -3.83
N CYS A 100 -18.75 17.70 -2.62
CA CYS A 100 -20.10 18.06 -2.12
C CYS A 100 -20.80 19.15 -2.94
N VAL A 101 -20.05 20.01 -3.65
CA VAL A 101 -20.62 21.05 -4.53
C VAL A 101 -21.25 20.45 -5.80
N LEU A 102 -20.86 19.22 -6.17
CA LEU A 102 -21.35 18.50 -7.35
C LEU A 102 -22.48 17.52 -7.02
N ALA A 103 -22.81 17.32 -5.74
CA ALA A 103 -24.01 16.57 -5.37
C ALA A 103 -25.21 17.51 -5.61
N PRO A 104 -26.12 17.21 -6.56
CA PRO A 104 -27.38 17.94 -6.61
C PRO A 104 -28.03 17.80 -5.25
N ALA A 105 -28.55 18.92 -4.71
CA ALA A 105 -29.34 18.92 -3.49
C ALA A 105 -30.34 17.78 -3.61
N ALA A 106 -30.20 16.76 -2.76
CA ALA A 106 -31.03 15.57 -2.83
C ALA A 106 -32.48 16.04 -2.90
N ALA A 107 -33.12 15.81 -4.05
CA ALA A 107 -34.56 15.95 -4.16
C ALA A 107 -35.14 15.15 -3.01
N GLN A 108 -35.94 15.82 -2.19
CA GLN A 108 -36.67 15.19 -1.11
C GLN A 108 -37.55 14.11 -1.76
N VAL A 109 -37.12 12.86 -1.70
CA VAL A 109 -37.97 11.74 -2.07
C VAL A 109 -38.87 11.53 -0.86
N GLU A 110 -40.06 12.14 -0.95
CA GLU A 110 -41.24 11.78 -0.19
C GLU A 110 -41.36 10.25 -0.17
N ALA A 111 -41.41 9.71 1.05
CA ALA A 111 -41.60 8.30 1.29
C ALA A 111 -43.05 7.97 0.95
N ASP A 112 -43.29 7.36 -0.21
CA ASP A 112 -44.54 6.66 -0.44
C ASP A 112 -44.30 5.28 -1.09
N SER A 113 -44.60 4.28 -0.26
CA SER A 113 -45.05 2.92 -0.54
C SER A 113 -44.23 1.98 -1.45
N ALA A 114 -43.81 0.87 -0.83
CA ALA A 114 -43.28 -0.33 -1.47
C ALA A 114 -44.29 -0.98 -2.44
N PRO A 115 -43.80 -1.80 -3.39
CA PRO A 115 -44.15 -3.22 -3.27
C PRO A 115 -42.99 -4.19 -3.53
N GLU A 116 -43.03 -5.25 -2.71
CA GLU A 116 -42.78 -6.68 -2.96
C GLU A 116 -41.73 -7.13 -3.99
N ALA A 117 -40.80 -7.93 -3.48
CA ALA A 117 -39.70 -8.55 -4.20
C ALA A 117 -40.10 -9.90 -4.81
N GLU A 118 -39.89 -10.04 -6.12
CA GLU A 118 -39.87 -11.32 -6.84
C GLU A 118 -38.40 -11.77 -7.02
N PRO A 119 -38.03 -13.04 -6.73
CA PRO A 119 -36.65 -13.47 -6.79
C PRO A 119 -36.24 -13.84 -8.22
N ALA A 120 -35.51 -12.95 -8.88
CA ALA A 120 -34.84 -13.27 -10.14
C ALA A 120 -33.62 -14.19 -9.88
N THR A 121 -33.79 -15.48 -10.16
CA THR A 121 -32.71 -16.46 -10.24
C THR A 121 -31.84 -16.24 -11.48
N SER A 122 -30.54 -16.02 -11.32
CA SER A 122 -29.54 -16.31 -12.38
C SER A 122 -28.14 -16.56 -11.78
N PRO A 123 -27.34 -17.50 -12.33
CA PRO A 123 -26.20 -18.09 -11.62
C PRO A 123 -24.84 -17.53 -12.07
N ARG A 124 -24.21 -16.69 -11.24
CA ARG A 124 -22.74 -16.45 -11.20
C ARG A 124 -22.44 -15.46 -10.08
N ALA A 125 -21.39 -15.54 -9.28
CA ALA A 125 -20.16 -16.31 -9.33
C ALA A 125 -19.80 -16.65 -7.89
N THR A 126 -19.04 -17.72 -7.67
CA THR A 126 -18.43 -18.03 -6.37
C THR A 126 -17.54 -16.84 -5.97
N SER A 127 -18.10 -15.89 -5.24
CA SER A 127 -17.32 -14.83 -4.63
C SER A 127 -16.36 -15.51 -3.66
N SER A 128 -15.07 -15.28 -3.85
CA SER A 128 -14.11 -15.75 -2.86
C SER A 128 -14.50 -15.09 -1.52
N ARG A 129 -14.35 -15.82 -0.42
CA ARG A 129 -14.56 -15.26 0.94
C ARG A 129 -13.80 -13.95 1.16
N PHE A 130 -12.73 -13.72 0.39
CA PHE A 130 -11.98 -12.49 0.32
C PHE A 130 -12.77 -11.33 -0.30
N ALA A 131 -13.43 -11.54 -1.45
CA ALA A 131 -14.27 -10.52 -2.09
C ALA A 131 -15.46 -10.13 -1.20
N ASP A 132 -16.06 -11.10 -0.52
CA ASP A 132 -17.18 -10.85 0.41
C ASP A 132 -16.74 -10.11 1.66
N ARG A 133 -15.54 -10.42 2.18
CA ARG A 133 -14.94 -9.71 3.32
C ARG A 133 -14.53 -8.28 2.97
N THR A 134 -14.06 -8.03 1.75
CA THR A 134 -13.78 -6.66 1.29
C THR A 134 -15.08 -5.87 1.16
N ARG A 135 -16.14 -6.48 0.60
CA ARG A 135 -17.47 -5.84 0.51
C ARG A 135 -18.07 -5.55 1.88
N SER A 136 -17.94 -6.44 2.86
CA SER A 136 -18.47 -6.19 4.21
C SER A 136 -17.71 -5.11 4.96
N ARG A 137 -16.40 -4.95 4.72
CA ARG A 137 -15.58 -3.88 5.30
C ARG A 137 -15.87 -2.50 4.71
N HIS A 138 -16.18 -2.44 3.42
CA HIS A 138 -16.49 -1.19 2.72
C HIS A 138 -18.00 -0.99 2.52
N ALA A 139 -18.84 -1.79 3.19
CA ALA A 139 -20.26 -1.53 3.25
C ALA A 139 -20.44 -0.11 3.83
N PRO A 140 -21.20 0.78 3.18
CA PRO A 140 -21.34 2.15 3.62
C PRO A 140 -21.91 2.12 5.04
N SER A 141 -21.08 2.46 6.03
CA SER A 141 -21.57 2.75 7.36
C SER A 141 -22.31 4.07 7.25
N ALA A 142 -23.64 3.98 7.24
CA ALA A 142 -24.53 5.13 7.26
C ALA A 142 -24.36 5.87 8.59
N ARG A 143 -23.30 6.66 8.70
CA ARG A 143 -23.14 7.65 9.76
C ARG A 143 -23.47 9.00 9.14
N ALA A 144 -24.75 9.33 9.18
CA ALA A 144 -25.26 10.66 8.89
C ALA A 144 -24.63 11.64 9.89
N ASN A 145 -23.54 12.30 9.51
CA ASN A 145 -23.05 13.48 10.21
C ASN A 145 -23.52 14.69 9.43
N ALA A 146 -24.55 15.34 9.96
CA ALA A 146 -25.09 16.60 9.47
C ALA A 146 -23.96 17.62 9.25
N CYS A 147 -23.95 18.20 8.05
CA CYS A 147 -23.02 19.24 7.66
C CYS A 147 -23.29 20.48 8.52
N ARG A 148 -22.46 20.73 9.55
CA ARG A 148 -22.44 22.03 10.21
C ARG A 148 -21.84 23.03 9.23
N THR A 149 -22.65 23.99 8.80
CA THR A 149 -22.23 25.18 8.06
C THR A 149 -21.37 26.05 8.96
N GLY A 150 -20.06 25.77 8.98
CA GLY A 150 -19.07 26.66 9.57
C GLY A 150 -18.54 27.62 8.51
N SER A 151 -18.65 28.91 8.76
CA SER A 151 -18.05 29.99 7.96
C SER A 151 -16.56 29.73 7.66
N PRO A 152 -16.06 30.17 6.50
CA PRO A 152 -14.67 29.94 6.11
C PRO A 152 -13.70 30.65 7.07
N PRO A 153 -12.59 30.00 7.48
CA PRO A 153 -11.51 30.70 8.17
C PRO A 153 -10.82 31.67 7.20
N SER A 154 -10.60 32.89 7.64
CA SER A 154 -9.92 33.95 6.88
C SER A 154 -8.48 33.56 6.56
N ASP A 155 -8.10 33.69 5.29
CA ASP A 155 -6.74 33.55 4.78
C ASP A 155 -5.76 34.47 5.50
N LYS A 156 -4.74 33.88 6.13
CA LYS A 156 -3.45 34.54 6.40
C LYS A 156 -2.32 33.56 6.14
N THR A 157 -2.03 33.35 4.86
CA THR A 157 -0.72 32.84 4.45
C THR A 157 0.25 34.01 4.43
N THR A 158 1.20 34.03 5.35
CA THR A 158 2.47 34.75 5.20
C THR A 158 3.55 33.88 5.81
N PHE A 159 4.25 33.14 4.97
CA PHE A 159 5.52 32.51 5.33
C PHE A 159 6.65 33.51 5.03
N PRO A 160 7.54 33.83 5.97
CA PRO A 160 8.74 34.59 5.66
C PRO A 160 9.72 33.73 4.84
N ALA A 161 10.33 34.34 3.83
CA ALA A 161 11.40 33.73 3.04
C ALA A 161 12.62 33.42 3.93
N SER A 162 13.13 32.19 3.85
CA SER A 162 14.40 31.81 4.45
C SER A 162 15.57 32.30 3.60
N THR A 163 16.39 33.18 4.17
CA THR A 163 17.68 33.62 3.65
C THR A 163 18.67 32.44 3.60
N PRO A 164 19.50 32.28 2.56
CA PRO A 164 20.57 31.28 2.55
C PRO A 164 21.79 31.76 3.36
N SER A 165 22.31 30.91 4.24
CA SER A 165 23.59 31.09 4.94
C SER A 165 24.77 30.56 4.09
N PRO A 166 26.01 31.05 4.34
CA PRO A 166 27.14 30.93 3.42
C PRO A 166 27.76 29.53 3.41
N GLN A 167 28.33 29.17 2.26
CA GLN A 167 29.11 27.95 2.06
C GLN A 167 30.49 28.09 2.70
N ASP A 168 30.86 27.16 3.58
CA ASP A 168 32.23 27.01 4.04
C ASP A 168 33.11 26.40 2.93
N SER A 169 34.05 27.21 2.49
CA SER A 169 35.18 26.86 1.63
C SER A 169 36.10 25.86 2.33
N ASN A 170 36.39 24.72 1.70
CA ASN A 170 37.51 23.86 2.11
C ASN A 170 38.47 23.60 0.93
N ALA A 171 39.60 24.30 1.05
CA ALA A 171 40.99 23.91 0.81
C ALA A 171 41.31 22.84 -0.26
N THR A 172 41.97 23.35 -1.30
CA THR A 172 43.03 22.78 -2.13
C THR A 172 43.86 21.67 -1.46
N GLY A 173 43.91 20.50 -2.10
CA GLY A 173 44.86 19.43 -1.80
C GLY A 173 45.32 18.76 -3.10
N THR A 174 46.47 19.17 -3.61
CA THR A 174 47.18 18.56 -4.75
C THR A 174 48.01 17.38 -4.28
N PRO A 175 47.95 16.19 -4.91
CA PRO A 175 49.02 15.21 -4.78
C PRO A 175 49.92 15.21 -6.03
N SER A 176 51.22 15.43 -5.80
CA SER A 176 52.28 15.26 -6.80
C SER A 176 52.44 13.79 -7.22
N SER A 177 52.67 13.58 -8.52
CA SER A 177 53.08 12.30 -9.11
C SER A 177 54.55 11.96 -8.79
N PRO A 178 54.93 10.66 -8.81
CA PRO A 178 56.29 10.21 -8.49
C PRO A 178 57.24 10.20 -9.70
N ALA A 179 58.54 10.31 -9.41
CA ALA A 179 59.66 9.86 -10.24
C ALA A 179 60.47 8.83 -9.44
#